data_AF-A0A929XBW2-F1
#
_entry.id   AF-A0A929XBW2-F1
#
_cell.length_a   1.000
_cell.length_b   1.000
_cell.length_c   1.000
_cell.angle_alpha   90.00
_cell.angle_beta   90.00
_cell.angle_gamma   90.00
#
_symmetry.space_group_name_H-M   'P 1'
#
loop_
_entity.id
_entity.type
_entity.pdbx_description
1 polymer ?
#
loop_
_entity_poly.entity_id
_entity_poly.type
_entity_poly.pdbx_seq_one_letter_code
_entity_poly.pdbx_strand_id
1 'polypeptide(L)' 'MKLQNAVKLLKEFGEVKVHECGASVEIGAKTYGALTNCDEDAVLYLFEETKDERGEIYFSLIGSLKQMRERLQDLQMAA' A
#
# COMPACT_ATOMS: atom_id res chain seq x y z
N MET A 1 -12.98 4.82 1.27
CA MET A 1 -12.21 5.33 2.44
C MET A 1 -11.43 6.57 2.00
N LYS A 2 -10.95 7.42 2.91
CA LYS A 2 -10.15 8.60 2.54
C LYS A 2 -8.66 8.28 2.41
N LEU A 3 -7.95 8.90 1.47
CA LEU A 3 -6.52 8.65 1.19
C LEU A 3 -5.66 8.95 2.41
N GLN A 4 -5.96 10.04 3.12
CA GLN A 4 -5.31 10.38 4.38
C GLN A 4 -5.31 9.25 5.43
N ASN A 5 -6.35 8.41 5.48
CA ASN A 5 -6.40 7.28 6.40
C ASN A 5 -5.45 6.15 5.96
N ALA A 6 -5.33 5.92 4.64
CA ALA A 6 -4.36 4.98 4.11
C ALA A 6 -2.93 5.49 4.32
N VAL A 7 -2.65 6.76 4.02
CA VAL A 7 -1.35 7.41 4.27
C VAL A 7 -0.96 7.30 5.75
N LYS A 8 -1.90 7.57 6.66
CA LYS A 8 -1.66 7.43 8.11
C LYS A 8 -1.24 6.02 8.48
N LEU A 9 -1.92 5.00 7.93
CA LEU A 9 -1.56 3.61 8.14
C LEU A 9 -0.16 3.31 7.58
N LEU A 10 0.11 3.65 6.33
CA LEU A 10 1.37 3.33 5.64
C LEU A 10 2.59 3.95 6.35
N LYS A 11 2.44 5.17 6.91
CA LYS A 11 3.47 5.84 7.72
C LYS A 11 3.87 5.10 8.99
N GLU A 12 3.04 4.17 9.48
CA GLU A 12 3.39 3.32 10.63
C GLU A 12 4.43 2.24 10.25
N PHE A 13 4.64 1.97 8.95
CA PHE A 13 5.45 0.85 8.46
C PHE A 13 6.66 1.27 7.60
N GLY A 14 6.74 2.53 7.16
CA GLY A 14 7.89 3.02 6.39
C GLY A 14 7.71 4.42 5.83
N GLU A 15 8.68 4.85 5.02
CA GLU A 15 8.63 6.14 4.33
C GLU A 15 7.58 6.11 3.21
N VAL A 16 6.56 6.95 3.34
CA VAL A 16 5.47 7.01 2.37
C VAL A 16 5.81 7.94 1.23
N LYS A 17 5.78 7.42 0.01
CA LYS A 17 5.83 8.21 -1.22
C LYS A 17 4.41 8.58 -1.62
N VAL A 18 4.13 9.87 -1.68
CA VAL A 18 2.83 10.40 -2.17
C VAL A 18 2.99 10.73 -3.65
N HIS A 19 1.99 10.37 -4.44
CA HIS A 19 1.95 10.56 -5.88
C HIS A 19 0.64 11.27 -6.25
N GLU A 20 0.53 11.70 -7.51
CA GLU A 20 -0.68 12.33 -8.02
C GLU A 20 -1.93 11.49 -7.71
N CYS A 21 -1.86 10.16 -7.92
CA CYS A 21 -3.02 9.29 -7.79
C CYS A 21 -3.02 8.40 -6.55
N GLY A 22 -2.27 8.74 -5.50
CA GLY A 22 -2.31 7.97 -4.27
C GLY A 22 -1.05 8.04 -3.43
N ALA A 23 -0.79 6.97 -2.68
CA ALA A 23 0.38 6.86 -1.83
C ALA A 23 0.81 5.41 -1.65
N SER A 24 2.11 5.20 -1.49
CA SER A 24 2.70 3.87 -1.31
C SER A 24 3.85 3.88 -0.30
N VAL A 25 4.18 2.68 0.20
CA VAL A 25 5.35 2.39 1.03
C VAL A 25 6.02 1.12 0.51
N GLU A 26 7.34 1.13 0.46
CA GLU A 26 8.15 -0.05 0.10
C GLU A 26 8.60 -0.77 1.39
N ILE A 27 8.36 -2.08 1.45
CA ILE A 27 8.73 -2.94 2.58
C ILE A 27 9.34 -4.22 2.02
N GLY A 28 10.66 -4.34 2.15
CA GLY A 28 11.42 -5.43 1.53
C GLY A 28 11.27 -5.41 0.01
N ALA A 29 10.82 -6.52 -0.57
CA ALA A 29 10.60 -6.68 -2.02
C ALA A 29 9.16 -6.33 -2.48
N LYS A 30 8.36 -5.75 -1.60
CA LYS A 30 6.94 -5.47 -1.85
C LYS A 30 6.63 -3.99 -1.67
N THR A 31 5.67 -3.51 -2.45
CA THR A 31 5.11 -2.16 -2.32
C THR A 31 3.65 -2.27 -1.89
N TYR A 32 3.26 -1.52 -0.87
CA TYR A 32 1.88 -1.45 -0.38
C TYR A 32 1.35 -0.05 -0.56
N GLY A 33 0.10 0.11 -0.98
CA GLY A 33 -0.42 1.45 -1.21
C GLY A 33 -1.92 1.57 -1.38
N ALA A 34 -2.34 2.80 -1.63
CA ALA A 34 -3.71 3.18 -1.93
C ALA A 34 -3.72 4.04 -3.19
N LEU A 35 -4.63 3.75 -4.11
CA LEU A 35 -4.85 4.54 -5.31
C LEU A 35 -6.21 5.22 -5.26
N THR A 36 -6.24 6.45 -5.74
CA THR A 36 -7.43 7.31 -5.90
C THR A 36 -7.62 7.65 -7.38
N ASN A 37 -8.71 8.34 -7.69
CA ASN A 37 -8.88 8.97 -8.99
C ASN A 37 -8.16 10.34 -9.04
N CYS A 38 -6.83 10.34 -8.85
CA CYS A 38 -5.86 11.46 -8.98
C CYS A 38 -6.19 12.78 -8.23
N ASP A 39 -7.32 13.41 -8.50
CA ASP A 39 -7.80 14.60 -7.81
C ASP A 39 -8.80 14.29 -6.67
N GLU A 40 -9.10 13.01 -6.44
CA GLU A 40 -10.03 12.57 -5.42
C GLU A 40 -9.35 12.11 -4.12
N ASP A 41 -9.93 12.46 -2.97
CA ASP A 41 -9.52 11.89 -1.66
C ASP A 41 -10.09 10.48 -1.45
N ALA A 42 -11.04 10.05 -2.28
CA ALA A 42 -11.63 8.73 -2.18
C ALA A 42 -10.69 7.66 -2.76
N VAL A 43 -10.25 6.72 -1.91
CA VAL A 43 -9.50 5.54 -2.33
C VAL A 43 -10.40 4.62 -3.13
N LEU A 44 -9.96 4.29 -4.34
CA LEU A 44 -10.57 3.30 -5.23
C LEU A 44 -10.18 1.88 -4.81
N TYR A 45 -8.90 1.65 -4.54
CA TYR A 45 -8.40 0.36 -4.08
C TYR A 45 -7.11 0.50 -3.27
N LEU A 46 -6.96 -0.42 -2.32
CA LEU A 46 -5.69 -0.69 -1.66
C LEU A 46 -5.00 -1.82 -2.41
N PHE A 47 -3.68 -1.78 -2.49
CA PHE A 47 -2.91 -2.76 -3.24
C PHE A 47 -1.66 -3.23 -2.50
N GLU A 48 -1.26 -4.45 -2.86
CA GLU A 48 0.07 -4.99 -2.70
C GLU A 48 0.63 -5.22 -4.10
N GLU A 49 1.80 -4.67 -4.38
CA GLU A 49 2.58 -4.92 -5.58
C GLU A 49 3.80 -5.76 -5.16
N THR A 50 3.99 -6.89 -5.84
CA THR A 50 5.17 -7.74 -5.66
C THR A 50 5.94 -7.80 -6.96
N LYS A 51 7.25 -7.62 -6.87
CA LYS A 51 8.16 -7.81 -8.00
C LYS A 51 8.90 -9.14 -7.81
N ASP A 52 8.80 -10.01 -8.80
CA ASP A 52 9.53 -11.28 -8.77
C ASP A 52 10.99 -11.12 -9.20
N GLU A 53 11.75 -12.21 -9.12
CA GLU A 53 13.18 -12.27 -9.51
C GLU A 53 13.43 -12.00 -11.00
N ARG A 54 12.41 -12.12 -11.85
CA ARG A 54 12.45 -11.86 -13.30
C ARG A 54 12.00 -10.44 -13.63
N GLY A 55 11.58 -9.67 -12.63
CA GLY A 55 11.07 -8.31 -12.76
C GLY A 55 9.61 -8.21 -13.18
N GLU A 56 8.87 -9.32 -13.19
CA GLU A 56 7.43 -9.34 -13.41
C GLU A 56 6.71 -8.73 -12.20
N ILE A 57 5.68 -7.92 -12.46
CA ILE A 57 4.95 -7.17 -11.44
C ILE A 57 3.57 -7.80 -11.25
N TYR A 58 3.25 -8.14 -10.01
CA TYR A 58 1.97 -8.73 -9.61
C TYR A 58 1.24 -7.80 -8.65
N PHE A 59 -0.04 -7.54 -8.94
CA PHE A 59 -0.90 -6.71 -8.08
C PHE A 59 -1.96 -7.58 -7.39
N SER A 60 -2.09 -7.40 -6.08
CA SER A 60 -3.17 -7.95 -5.27
C SER A 60 -4.00 -6.83 -4.66
N LEU A 61 -5.32 -6.90 -4.82
CA LEU A 61 -6.24 -5.96 -4.19
C LEU A 61 -6.45 -6.32 -2.72
N ILE A 62 -6.46 -5.30 -1.86
CA ILE A 62 -6.71 -5.44 -0.43
C ILE A 62 -8.04 -4.78 -0.11
N GLY A 63 -8.95 -5.53 0.54
CA GLY A 63 -10.34 -5.11 0.70
C GLY A 63 -10.57 -4.03 1.77
N SER A 64 -9.63 -3.81 2.69
CA SER A 64 -9.79 -2.82 3.76
C SER A 64 -8.47 -2.40 4.41
N LEU A 65 -8.48 -1.25 5.12
CA LEU A 65 -7.34 -0.83 5.95
C LEU A 65 -7.01 -1.83 7.06
N LYS A 66 -8.01 -2.55 7.57
CA LYS A 66 -7.82 -3.61 8.56
C LYS A 66 -6.98 -4.74 7.98
N GLN A 67 -7.38 -5.27 6.82
CA GLN A 67 -6.63 -6.31 6.12
C GLN A 67 -5.23 -5.86 5.70
N MET A 68 -5.08 -4.59 5.28
CA MET A 68 -3.77 -4.03 4.97
C MET A 68 -2.89 -3.98 6.22
N ARG A 69 -3.42 -3.52 7.36
CA ARG A 69 -2.68 -3.52 8.63
C ARG A 69 -2.24 -4.91 9.03
N GLU A 70 -3.13 -5.90 8.99
CA GLU A 70 -2.83 -7.30 9.33
C GLU A 70 -1.65 -7.82 8.48
N ARG A 71 -1.70 -7.64 7.15
CA ARG A 71 -0.59 -8.02 6.26
C ARG A 71 0.73 -7.31 6.58
N LEU A 72 0.68 -6.01 6.83
CA LEU A 72 1.87 -5.21 7.13
C LEU A 72 2.50 -5.60 8.48
N GLN A 73 1.67 -5.96 9.47
CA GLN A 73 2.14 -6.47 10.77
C GLN A 73 2.78 -7.85 10.63
N ASP A 74 2.19 -8.75 9.84
CA ASP A 74 2.76 -10.08 9.58
C ASP A 74 4.16 -9.99 8.97
N LEU A 75 4.39 -9.02 8.08
CA LEU A 75 5.71 -8.77 7.49
C LEU A 75 6.73 -8.25 8.51
N GLN A 76 6.33 -7.36 9.42
CA GLN A 76 7.23 -6.87 10.48
C GLN A 76 7.65 -7.98 11.45
N MET A 77 6.79 -8.97 11.70
CA MET A 77 7.15 -10.11 12.55
C MET A 77 8.02 -11.16 11.85
N ALA A 78 8.02 -11.17 10.51
CA ALA A 78 8.78 -12.13 9.70
C ALA A 78 10.19 -11.63 9.32
N ALA A 79 10.49 -10.34 9.55
CA ALA A 79 11.79 -9.70 9.31
C ALA A 79 12.65 -9.67 10.59
#